data_AF-A0A248TPL1-F1
#
_entry.id   AF-A0A248TPL1-F1
#
_cell.length_a   1.000
_cell.length_b   1.000
_cell.length_c   1.000
_cell.angle_alpha   90.00
_cell.angle_beta   90.00
_cell.angle_gamma   90.00
#
_symmetry.space_group_name_H-M   'P 1'
#
loop_
_entity.id
_entity.type
_entity.pdbx_description
1 polymer ?
#
loop_
_entity_poly.entity_id
_entity_poly.type
_entity_poly.pdbx_seq_one_letter_code
_entity_poly.pdbx_strand_id
1 'polypeptide(L)'
;MKKATEKVIESFPMLESKITAYENVLLIEESMKGLNEVEKIFLKLIWFFEEPKSQSFDIRKLYLHLTDEWLELALELMTDYFREETYLIQTKSTFSIVKEEDEYLGMSQFADYLTENGLKYTKQRINMAYKRGKMVEPDLVISGVKYWSIETAEKFLEKNKLS
;
A
#
# COMPACT_ATOMS: atom_id res chain seq x y z
N MET A 1 -11.79 7.52 -15.44
CA MET A 1 -11.99 6.68 -14.26
C MET A 1 -10.71 6.74 -13.45
N LYS A 2 -10.83 6.76 -12.13
CA LYS A 2 -9.71 6.73 -11.22
C LYS A 2 -9.10 5.34 -11.14
N LYS A 3 -7.80 5.27 -10.83
CA LYS A 3 -7.09 3.99 -10.76
C LYS A 3 -7.63 3.11 -9.61
N ALA A 4 -8.01 3.72 -8.49
CA ALA A 4 -8.68 3.00 -7.42
C ALA A 4 -10.03 2.41 -7.86
N THR A 5 -10.78 3.12 -8.70
CA THR A 5 -12.03 2.60 -9.27
C THR A 5 -11.77 1.42 -10.21
N GLU A 6 -10.77 1.50 -11.08
CA GLU A 6 -10.39 0.41 -12.00
C GLU A 6 -10.10 -0.90 -11.24
N LYS A 7 -9.30 -0.82 -10.16
CA LYS A 7 -9.03 -1.98 -9.29
C LYS A 7 -10.29 -2.58 -8.65
N VAL A 8 -11.29 -1.76 -8.31
CA VAL A 8 -12.58 -2.28 -7.81
C VAL A 8 -13.31 -3.02 -8.92
N ILE A 9 -13.31 -2.50 -10.15
CA ILE A 9 -13.97 -3.15 -11.30
C ILE A 9 -13.31 -4.47 -11.67
N GLU A 10 -11.99 -4.62 -11.50
CA GLU A 10 -11.31 -5.91 -11.69
C GLU A 10 -11.87 -6.99 -10.75
N SER A 11 -12.21 -6.63 -9.51
CA SER A 11 -12.80 -7.54 -8.52
C SER A 11 -14.33 -7.68 -8.67
N PHE A 12 -15.00 -6.61 -9.09
CA PHE A 12 -16.46 -6.54 -9.23
C PHE A 12 -16.87 -5.95 -10.60
N PRO A 13 -16.69 -6.68 -11.71
CA PRO A 13 -16.91 -6.14 -13.06
C PRO A 13 -18.33 -5.61 -13.30
N MET A 14 -19.33 -6.22 -12.64
CA MET A 14 -20.72 -5.81 -12.73
C MET A 14 -21.00 -4.38 -12.23
N LEU A 15 -20.11 -3.81 -11.42
CA LEU A 15 -20.25 -2.43 -10.90
C LEU A 15 -19.93 -1.37 -11.95
N GLU A 16 -19.28 -1.71 -13.05
CA GLU A 16 -18.86 -0.75 -14.09
C GLU A 16 -20.05 0.02 -14.66
N SER A 17 -21.15 -0.71 -14.93
CA SER A 17 -22.40 -0.13 -15.41
C SER A 17 -23.11 0.83 -14.42
N LYS A 18 -22.62 0.92 -13.18
CA LYS A 18 -23.24 1.64 -12.06
C LYS A 18 -22.39 2.81 -11.55
N ILE A 19 -21.24 3.08 -12.16
CA ILE A 19 -20.26 4.08 -11.67
C ILE A 19 -20.90 5.47 -11.57
N THR A 20 -21.63 5.92 -12.59
CA THR A 20 -22.21 7.28 -12.64
C THR A 20 -23.61 7.38 -12.05
N ALA A 21 -24.12 6.31 -11.43
CA ALA A 21 -25.48 6.29 -10.89
C ALA A 21 -25.72 7.35 -9.80
N TYR A 22 -24.66 7.87 -9.16
CA TYR A 22 -24.74 8.97 -8.19
C TYR A 22 -25.26 10.29 -8.76
N GLU A 23 -25.28 10.47 -10.09
CA GLU A 23 -25.77 11.68 -10.74
C GLU A 23 -27.30 11.86 -10.65
N ASN A 24 -28.03 10.78 -10.38
CA ASN A 24 -29.49 10.79 -10.34
C ASN A 24 -30.03 9.88 -9.22
N VAL A 25 -30.86 10.43 -8.33
CA VAL A 25 -31.43 9.71 -7.17
C VAL A 25 -32.16 8.42 -7.56
N LEU A 26 -32.89 8.40 -8.68
CA LEU A 26 -33.57 7.18 -9.14
C LEU A 26 -32.57 6.10 -9.56
N LEU A 27 -31.45 6.49 -10.18
CA LEU A 27 -30.37 5.58 -10.55
C LEU A 27 -29.60 5.08 -9.33
N ILE A 28 -29.53 5.83 -8.23
CA ILE A 28 -28.93 5.38 -6.96
C ILE A 28 -29.69 4.15 -6.42
N GLU A 29 -31.02 4.23 -6.33
CA GLU A 29 -31.80 3.10 -5.82
C GLU A 29 -31.73 1.88 -6.74
N GLU A 30 -31.78 2.10 -8.06
CA GLU A 30 -31.69 1.01 -9.04
C GLU A 30 -30.29 0.38 -9.09
N SER A 31 -29.23 1.18 -8.99
CA SER A 31 -27.87 0.67 -8.98
C SER A 31 -27.60 -0.22 -7.77
N MET A 32 -28.23 0.08 -6.63
CA MET A 32 -28.13 -0.69 -5.39
C MET A 32 -28.97 -1.99 -5.39
N LYS A 33 -29.98 -2.11 -6.26
CA LYS A 33 -30.80 -3.32 -6.35
C LYS A 33 -29.97 -4.50 -6.86
N GLY A 34 -30.15 -5.64 -6.19
CA GLY A 34 -29.49 -6.90 -6.54
C GLY A 34 -28.05 -7.02 -6.05
N LEU A 35 -27.47 -5.97 -5.46
CA LEU A 35 -26.14 -6.03 -4.86
C LEU A 35 -26.19 -6.61 -3.44
N ASN A 36 -25.17 -7.37 -3.07
CA ASN A 36 -24.93 -7.76 -1.68
C ASN A 36 -24.28 -6.59 -0.89
N GLU A 37 -24.10 -6.74 0.42
CA GLU A 37 -23.58 -5.65 1.26
C GLU A 37 -22.13 -5.26 0.92
N VAL A 38 -21.26 -6.23 0.60
CA VAL A 38 -19.88 -5.99 0.18
C VAL A 38 -19.87 -5.16 -1.10
N GLU A 39 -20.61 -5.58 -2.12
CA GLU A 39 -20.72 -4.89 -3.41
C GLU A 39 -21.28 -3.47 -3.26
N LYS A 40 -22.28 -3.26 -2.39
CA LYS A 40 -22.82 -1.92 -2.11
C LYS A 40 -21.78 -1.01 -1.49
N ILE A 41 -20.90 -1.54 -0.65
CA ILE A 41 -19.82 -0.77 -0.02
C ILE A 41 -18.79 -0.37 -1.06
N PHE A 42 -18.36 -1.31 -1.89
CA PHE A 42 -17.42 -1.03 -2.98
C PHE A 42 -18.00 -0.06 -4.01
N LEU A 43 -19.30 -0.16 -4.35
CA LEU A 43 -19.96 0.82 -5.21
C LEU A 43 -19.97 2.23 -4.60
N LYS A 44 -20.24 2.36 -3.28
CA LYS A 44 -20.16 3.65 -2.59
C LYS A 44 -18.74 4.18 -2.52
N LEU A 45 -17.75 3.29 -2.42
CA LEU A 45 -16.33 3.65 -2.42
C LEU A 45 -15.92 4.18 -3.81
N ILE A 46 -16.36 3.54 -4.89
CA ILE A 46 -16.21 4.04 -6.27
C ILE A 46 -16.79 5.45 -6.39
N TRP A 47 -18.03 5.67 -5.94
CA TRP A 47 -18.67 6.98 -6.03
C TRP A 47 -17.90 8.06 -5.28
N PHE A 48 -17.35 7.72 -4.10
CA PHE A 48 -16.47 8.61 -3.35
C PHE A 48 -15.16 8.89 -4.08
N PHE A 49 -14.54 7.90 -4.70
CA PHE A 49 -13.33 8.11 -5.47
C PHE A 49 -13.61 9.02 -6.68
N GLU A 50 -14.61 8.71 -7.50
CA GLU A 50 -14.88 9.48 -8.72
C GLU A 50 -15.35 10.91 -8.43
N GLU A 51 -16.20 11.12 -7.41
CA GLU A 51 -16.78 12.43 -7.10
C GLU A 51 -16.72 12.80 -5.60
N PRO A 52 -15.52 12.97 -5.03
CA PRO A 52 -15.31 13.15 -3.58
C PRO A 52 -15.88 14.47 -3.04
N LYS A 53 -16.23 15.42 -3.91
CA LYS A 53 -16.80 16.72 -3.51
C LYS A 53 -18.29 16.61 -3.19
N SER A 54 -19.00 15.70 -3.84
CA SER A 54 -20.45 15.51 -3.64
C SER A 54 -20.79 14.18 -2.97
N GLN A 55 -19.95 13.17 -3.12
CA GLN A 55 -20.13 11.85 -2.55
C GLN A 55 -19.26 11.70 -1.31
N SER A 56 -19.89 11.34 -0.20
CA SER A 56 -19.18 11.05 1.06
C SER A 56 -19.14 9.56 1.31
N PHE A 57 -18.05 9.10 1.93
CA PHE A 57 -17.92 7.71 2.36
C PHE A 57 -17.82 7.61 3.88
N ASP A 58 -18.66 6.75 4.46
CA ASP A 58 -18.66 6.48 5.90
C ASP A 58 -17.75 5.28 6.18
N ILE A 59 -16.55 5.56 6.71
CA ILE A 59 -15.54 4.54 7.01
C ILE A 59 -16.04 3.47 7.99
N ARG A 60 -17.07 3.77 8.80
CA ARG A 60 -17.66 2.78 9.71
C ARG A 60 -18.22 1.57 8.97
N LYS A 61 -18.63 1.75 7.71
CA LYS A 61 -19.12 0.67 6.87
C LYS A 61 -18.07 -0.41 6.62
N LEU A 62 -16.78 -0.05 6.65
CA LEU A 62 -15.70 -1.03 6.44
C LEU A 62 -15.70 -2.08 7.54
N TYR A 63 -15.56 -1.66 8.81
CA TYR A 63 -15.44 -2.62 9.92
C TYR A 63 -16.77 -3.29 10.30
N LEU A 64 -17.91 -2.75 9.89
CA LEU A 64 -19.23 -3.34 10.17
C LEU A 64 -19.61 -4.45 9.19
N HIS A 65 -19.05 -4.43 7.97
CA HIS A 65 -19.59 -5.23 6.87
C HIS A 65 -18.53 -5.90 6.00
N LEU A 66 -17.25 -5.50 6.10
CA LEU A 66 -16.15 -6.17 5.41
C LEU A 66 -15.32 -6.97 6.42
N THR A 67 -14.88 -8.15 5.99
CA THR A 67 -13.93 -9.00 6.72
C THR A 67 -12.86 -9.50 5.77
N ASP A 68 -11.73 -9.92 6.34
CA ASP A 68 -10.64 -10.62 5.64
C ASP A 68 -10.19 -9.86 4.38
N GLU A 69 -10.12 -10.56 3.23
CA GLU A 69 -9.66 -10.03 1.94
C GLU A 69 -10.40 -8.76 1.49
N TRP A 70 -11.69 -8.62 1.81
CA TRP A 70 -12.46 -7.45 1.38
C TRP A 70 -12.12 -6.20 2.19
N LEU A 71 -11.84 -6.39 3.47
CA LEU A 71 -11.39 -5.29 4.32
C LEU A 71 -9.97 -4.86 3.90
N GLU A 72 -9.08 -5.82 3.63
CA GLU A 72 -7.73 -5.56 3.14
C GLU A 72 -7.76 -4.79 1.82
N LEU A 73 -8.54 -5.25 0.85
CA LEU A 73 -8.71 -4.59 -0.44
C LEU A 73 -9.22 -3.15 -0.27
N ALA A 74 -10.24 -2.92 0.55
CA ALA A 74 -10.77 -1.59 0.78
C ALA A 74 -9.73 -0.62 1.38
N LEU A 75 -8.92 -1.11 2.33
CA LEU A 75 -7.86 -0.32 2.96
C LEU A 75 -6.70 -0.01 1.99
N GLU A 76 -6.31 -0.98 1.15
CA GLU A 76 -5.34 -0.77 0.08
C GLU A 76 -5.82 0.32 -0.88
N LEU A 77 -7.05 0.18 -1.40
CA LEU A 77 -7.64 1.13 -2.33
C LEU A 77 -7.71 2.56 -1.79
N MET A 78 -8.11 2.71 -0.52
CA MET A 78 -8.12 4.03 0.11
C MET A 78 -6.71 4.61 0.23
N THR A 79 -5.73 3.77 0.60
CA THR A 79 -4.32 4.19 0.71
C THR A 79 -3.78 4.65 -0.64
N ASP A 80 -4.03 3.85 -1.69
CA ASP A 80 -3.62 4.16 -3.05
C ASP A 80 -4.29 5.41 -3.58
N TYR A 81 -5.60 5.57 -3.39
CA TYR A 81 -6.33 6.78 -3.76
C TYR A 81 -5.72 8.02 -3.10
N PHE A 82 -5.44 7.97 -1.79
CA PHE A 82 -4.88 9.11 -1.08
C PHE A 82 -3.40 9.39 -1.44
N ARG A 83 -2.66 8.36 -1.85
CA ARG A 83 -1.24 8.48 -2.22
C ARG A 83 -1.05 8.88 -3.68
N GLU A 84 -1.66 8.15 -4.60
CA GLU A 84 -1.43 8.25 -6.03
C GLU A 84 -2.37 9.25 -6.72
N GLU A 85 -3.60 9.42 -6.22
CA GLU A 85 -4.62 10.19 -6.95
C GLU A 85 -4.90 11.56 -6.35
N THR A 86 -4.87 11.67 -5.02
CA THR A 86 -5.01 12.97 -4.33
C THR A 86 -3.69 13.59 -3.92
N TYR A 87 -2.60 12.81 -3.91
CA TYR A 87 -1.28 13.21 -3.40
C TYR A 87 -1.33 13.82 -1.99
N LEU A 88 -2.27 13.38 -1.14
CA LEU A 88 -2.34 13.82 0.26
C LEU A 88 -1.36 13.04 1.13
N ILE A 89 -1.08 11.78 0.79
CA ILE A 89 -0.02 10.98 1.42
C ILE A 89 1.27 11.17 0.62
N GLN A 90 2.02 12.22 0.93
CA GLN A 90 3.23 12.61 0.19
C GLN A 90 4.53 12.03 0.75
N THR A 91 4.52 11.63 2.02
CA THR A 91 5.70 11.08 2.67
C THR A 91 5.85 9.59 2.33
N LYS A 92 7.11 9.16 2.19
CA LYS A 92 7.44 7.73 2.36
C LYS A 92 6.84 7.29 3.69
N SER A 93 6.17 6.14 3.70
CA SER A 93 5.50 5.60 4.88
C SER A 93 6.45 5.68 6.08
N THR A 94 6.06 6.42 7.12
CA THR A 94 6.84 6.49 8.38
C THR A 94 6.51 5.32 9.31
N PHE A 95 5.54 4.51 8.92
CA PHE A 95 5.11 3.28 9.57
C PHE A 95 5.41 2.12 8.63
N SER A 96 6.27 1.21 9.06
CA SER A 96 6.51 -0.05 8.35
C SER A 96 5.43 -1.02 8.83
N ILE A 97 4.51 -1.38 7.93
CA ILE A 97 3.61 -2.51 8.16
C ILE A 97 4.44 -3.74 7.83
N VAL A 98 4.82 -4.49 8.85
CA VAL A 98 5.49 -5.79 8.68
C VAL A 98 4.39 -6.80 8.34
N LYS A 99 4.34 -7.27 7.09
CA LYS A 99 3.52 -8.42 6.71
C LYS A 99 4.25 -9.70 7.14
N GLU A 100 3.52 -10.78 7.40
CA GLU A 100 4.15 -12.07 7.80
C GLU A 100 5.12 -12.61 6.75
N GLU A 101 4.95 -12.23 5.49
CA GLU A 101 5.79 -12.61 4.35
C GLU A 101 7.04 -11.73 4.20
N ASP A 102 7.11 -10.60 4.91
CA ASP A 102 8.22 -9.66 4.76
C ASP A 102 9.46 -10.15 5.52
N GLU A 103 10.46 -10.63 4.79
CA GLU A 103 11.76 -10.96 5.36
C GLU A 103 12.62 -9.71 5.56
N TYR A 104 12.80 -9.34 6.84
CA TYR A 104 13.66 -8.23 7.26
C TYR A 104 14.98 -8.73 7.84
N LEU A 105 16.08 -8.18 7.32
CA LEU A 105 17.43 -8.41 7.79
C LEU A 105 17.81 -7.36 8.83
N GLY A 106 18.17 -7.81 10.04
CA GLY A 106 18.89 -6.97 10.99
C GLY A 106 20.30 -6.66 10.49
N MET A 107 20.94 -5.64 11.07
CA MET A 107 22.26 -5.14 10.60
C MET A 107 23.35 -6.22 10.40
N SER A 108 23.40 -7.25 11.26
CA SER A 108 24.37 -8.35 11.06
C SER A 108 23.99 -9.18 9.84
N GLN A 109 22.73 -9.62 9.74
CA GLN A 109 22.22 -10.42 8.62
C GLN A 109 22.34 -9.68 7.28
N PHE A 110 22.11 -8.36 7.28
CA PHE A 110 22.31 -7.54 6.10
C PHE A 110 23.78 -7.48 5.68
N ALA A 111 24.72 -7.42 6.64
CA ALA A 111 26.15 -7.49 6.32
C ALA A 111 26.55 -8.87 5.76
N ASP A 112 25.99 -9.93 6.33
CA ASP A 112 26.24 -11.30 5.90
C ASP A 112 25.70 -11.51 4.48
N TYR A 113 24.45 -11.11 4.21
CA TYR A 113 23.82 -11.16 2.89
C TYR A 113 24.62 -10.39 1.83
N LEU A 114 25.07 -9.17 2.12
CA LEU A 114 25.92 -8.41 1.19
C LEU A 114 27.24 -9.14 0.90
N THR A 115 27.83 -9.76 1.91
CA THR A 115 29.11 -10.47 1.81
C THR A 115 29.01 -11.75 0.99
N GLU A 116 27.97 -12.54 1.25
CA GLU A 116 27.62 -13.73 0.47
C GLU A 116 27.39 -13.39 -1.01
N ASN A 117 26.85 -12.20 -1.28
CA ASN A 117 26.58 -11.71 -2.63
C ASN A 117 27.72 -10.88 -3.26
N GLY A 118 28.92 -10.89 -2.66
CA GLY A 118 30.16 -10.39 -3.26
C GLY A 118 30.61 -9.00 -2.79
N LEU A 119 29.84 -8.29 -1.96
CA LEU A 119 30.26 -7.03 -1.35
C LEU A 119 30.83 -7.29 0.05
N LYS A 120 32.14 -7.15 0.23
CA LYS A 120 32.82 -7.39 1.52
C LYS A 120 32.39 -6.41 2.61
N TYR A 121 31.31 -6.72 3.32
CA TYR A 121 30.82 -5.95 4.45
C TYR A 121 31.00 -6.69 5.76
N THR A 122 31.06 -5.91 6.83
CA THR A 122 30.93 -6.41 8.20
C THR A 122 29.90 -5.52 8.89
N LYS A 123 29.28 -6.02 9.95
CA LYS A 123 28.36 -5.21 10.77
C LYS A 123 28.95 -3.85 11.16
N GLN A 124 30.25 -3.82 11.50
CA GLN A 124 30.97 -2.58 11.83
C GLN A 124 31.09 -1.63 10.63
N ARG A 125 31.42 -2.17 9.44
CA ARG A 125 31.46 -1.39 8.20
C ARG A 125 30.11 -0.78 7.86
N ILE A 126 29.02 -1.54 8.02
CA ILE A 126 27.66 -1.03 7.82
C ILE A 126 27.36 0.10 8.79
N ASN A 127 27.60 -0.10 10.09
CA ASN A 127 27.33 0.92 11.09
C ASN A 127 28.12 2.22 10.82
N MET A 128 29.38 2.12 10.40
CA MET A 128 30.18 3.28 10.02
C MET A 128 29.67 3.95 8.73
N ALA A 129 29.34 3.16 7.70
CA ALA A 129 28.82 3.69 6.44
C ALA A 129 27.49 4.43 6.67
N TYR A 130 26.62 3.86 7.51
CA TYR A 130 25.34 4.47 7.90
C TYR A 130 25.54 5.80 8.62
N LYS A 131 26.40 5.84 9.65
CA LYS A 131 26.74 7.10 10.35
C LYS A 131 27.31 8.19 9.43
N ARG A 132 27.86 7.81 8.27
CA ARG A 132 28.44 8.71 7.26
C ARG A 132 27.47 9.04 6.12
N GLY A 133 26.21 8.59 6.18
CA GLY A 133 25.23 8.77 5.11
C GLY A 133 25.57 8.06 3.80
N LYS A 134 26.44 7.04 3.86
CA LYS A 134 26.87 6.23 2.69
C LYS A 134 26.16 4.89 2.60
N MET A 135 25.26 4.62 3.52
CA MET A 135 24.46 3.39 3.55
C MET A 135 23.03 3.70 3.13
N VAL A 136 22.34 2.70 2.57
CA VAL A 136 20.89 2.80 2.37
C VAL A 136 20.19 2.92 3.72
N GLU A 137 19.19 3.80 3.80
CA GLU A 137 18.36 3.95 5.00
C GLU A 137 17.62 2.65 5.30
N PRO A 138 17.43 2.28 6.58
CA PRO A 138 16.65 1.11 6.95
C PRO A 138 15.18 1.30 6.58
N ASP A 139 14.55 0.22 6.13
CA ASP A 139 13.12 0.17 5.83
C ASP A 139 12.27 0.18 7.11
N LEU A 140 12.87 -0.23 8.23
CA LEU A 140 12.21 -0.31 9.52
C LEU A 140 13.18 -0.08 10.69
N VAL A 141 12.69 0.62 11.72
CA VAL A 141 13.41 0.78 12.99
C VAL A 141 12.50 0.37 14.15
N ILE A 142 12.79 -0.76 14.79
CA ILE A 142 12.08 -1.24 15.98
C ILE A 142 12.99 -1.09 17.19
N SER A 143 12.56 -0.34 18.21
CA SER A 143 13.31 -0.14 19.46
C SER A 143 14.76 0.32 19.24
N GLY A 144 14.99 1.16 18.22
CA GLY A 144 16.32 1.65 17.85
C GLY A 144 17.17 0.68 17.01
N VAL A 145 16.71 -0.55 16.81
CA VAL A 145 17.33 -1.55 15.94
C VAL A 145 16.87 -1.33 14.50
N LYS A 146 17.82 -1.34 13.57
CA LYS A 146 17.61 -1.06 12.15
C LYS A 146 17.47 -2.36 11.36
N TYR A 147 16.50 -2.37 10.47
CA TYR A 147 16.16 -3.49 9.62
C TYR A 147 16.04 -3.04 8.16
N TRP A 148 16.43 -3.91 7.25
CA TRP A 148 16.35 -3.72 5.81
C TRP A 148 15.65 -4.92 5.19
N SER A 149 14.75 -4.71 4.24
CA SER A 149 14.15 -5.81 3.49
C SER A 149 15.18 -6.48 2.57
N ILE A 150 14.91 -7.71 2.14
CA ILE A 150 15.69 -8.39 1.09
C ILE A 150 15.76 -7.52 -0.18
N GLU A 151 14.63 -6.96 -0.62
CA GLU A 151 14.56 -6.12 -1.82
C GLU A 151 15.49 -4.89 -1.72
N THR A 152 15.57 -4.25 -0.55
CA THR A 152 16.50 -3.14 -0.31
C THR A 152 17.96 -3.59 -0.36
N ALA A 153 18.26 -4.79 0.14
CA ALA A 153 19.60 -5.37 0.05
C ALA A 153 20.00 -5.65 -1.41
N GLU A 154 19.09 -6.21 -2.21
CA GLU A 154 19.28 -6.49 -3.64
C GLU A 154 19.53 -5.22 -4.44
N LYS A 155 18.66 -4.20 -4.30
CA LYS A 155 18.84 -2.90 -4.96
C LYS A 155 20.17 -2.25 -4.59
N PHE A 156 20.58 -2.37 -3.33
CA PHE A 156 21.88 -1.87 -2.89
C PHE A 156 23.05 -2.64 -3.54
N LEU A 157 22.95 -3.97 -3.66
CA LEU A 157 23.94 -4.80 -4.35
C LEU A 157 24.09 -4.40 -5.82
N GLU A 158 22.98 -4.31 -6.56
CA GLU A 158 22.99 -3.97 -7.98
C GLU A 158 23.68 -2.62 -8.23
N LYS A 159 23.33 -1.60 -7.45
CA LYS A 159 23.92 -0.27 -7.56
C LYS A 159 25.43 -0.27 -7.30
N ASN A 160 25.91 -1.11 -6.38
CA ASN A 160 27.33 -1.16 -6.01
C ASN A 160 28.14 -2.17 -6.85
N LYS A 161 27.49 -3.09 -7.59
CA LYS A 161 28.15 -3.96 -8.57
C LYS A 161 28.37 -3.27 -9.93
N LEU A 162 27.56 -2.25 -10.24
CA LEU A 162 27.66 -1.43 -11.45
C LEU A 162 28.62 -0.23 -11.31
N SER A 163 29.25 -0.05 -10.13
CA SER A 163 30.21 1.02 -9.82
C SER A 163 31.62 0.48 -9.65
#